data_AF-A0AA37MJB6-F1
#
_entry.id   AF-A0AA37MJB6-F1
#
_cell.length_a   1.000
_cell.length_b   1.000
_cell.length_c   1.000
_cell.angle_alpha   90.00
_cell.angle_beta   90.00
_cell.angle_gamma   90.00
#
_symmetry.space_group_name_H-M   'P 1'
#
loop_
_entity.id
_entity.type
_entity.pdbx_description
1 polymer ?
#
loop_
_entity_poly.entity_id
_entity_poly.type
_entity_poly.pdbx_seq_one_letter_code
_entity_poly.pdbx_strand_id
1 'polypeptide(L)'
;MWVLFFASAKIVKIQLITTRRKDTIAAVLDYARYTMSPFVYDNEELENLCEEVRHWSEEYTYTPIPIRLKQRLTTLDLRHFVWNIGERLGTKNGYNGYAHADFIRAMFPDVMKDIEQDSIHNFKFQPNKVAS
;
A
#
# COMPACT_ATOMS: atom_id res chain seq x y z
N MET A 1 41.33 9.92 -15.29
CA MET A 1 40.44 11.02 -14.85
C MET A 1 38.95 10.79 -15.14
N TRP A 2 38.56 9.94 -16.10
CA TRP A 2 37.14 9.67 -16.42
C TRP A 2 36.44 8.69 -15.45
N VAL A 3 37.17 7.71 -14.89
CA VAL A 3 36.61 6.66 -14.01
C VAL A 3 35.97 7.23 -12.74
N LEU A 4 36.57 8.27 -12.14
CA LEU A 4 36.05 8.91 -10.92
C LEU A 4 34.74 9.68 -11.18
N PHE A 5 34.57 10.26 -12.37
CA PHE A 5 33.38 11.02 -12.72
C PHE A 5 32.16 10.11 -12.90
N PHE A 6 32.34 8.96 -13.56
CA PHE A 6 31.29 7.94 -13.72
C PHE A 6 30.92 7.25 -12.41
N ALA A 7 31.89 7.01 -11.52
CA ALA A 7 31.63 6.46 -10.18
C ALA A 7 30.77 7.43 -9.35
N SER A 8 31.06 8.72 -9.39
CA SER A 8 30.29 9.76 -8.69
C SER A 8 28.84 9.85 -9.17
N ALA A 9 28.60 9.83 -10.48
CA ALA A 9 27.24 9.88 -11.04
C ALA A 9 26.37 8.66 -10.67
N LYS A 10 26.96 7.46 -10.62
CA LYS A 10 26.25 6.23 -10.18
C LYS A 10 25.81 6.33 -8.72
N ILE A 11 26.70 6.81 -7.84
CA ILE A 11 26.42 6.97 -6.40
C ILE A 11 25.29 7.98 -6.18
N VAL A 12 25.33 9.14 -6.86
CA VAL A 12 24.28 10.15 -6.76
C VAL A 12 22.93 9.60 -7.23
N LYS A 13 22.90 8.83 -8.31
CA LYS A 13 21.67 8.21 -8.80
C LYS A 13 21.08 7.21 -7.80
N ILE A 14 21.92 6.38 -7.18
CA ILE A 14 21.48 5.44 -6.14
C ILE A 14 20.91 6.20 -4.94
N GLN A 15 21.60 7.23 -4.46
CA GLN A 15 21.13 8.04 -3.33
C GLN A 15 19.77 8.68 -3.64
N LEU A 16 19.60 9.25 -4.83
CA LEU A 16 18.33 9.85 -5.27
C LEU A 16 17.20 8.83 -5.33
N ILE A 17 17.47 7.61 -5.82
CA ILE A 17 16.48 6.52 -5.85
C ILE A 17 16.08 6.14 -4.42
N THR A 18 17.05 5.98 -3.52
CA THR A 18 16.80 5.66 -2.12
C THR A 18 16.00 6.75 -1.42
N THR A 19 16.34 8.03 -1.62
CA THR A 19 15.58 9.15 -1.05
C THR A 19 14.15 9.17 -1.58
N ARG A 20 13.95 9.06 -2.90
CA ARG A 20 12.60 9.00 -3.48
C ARG A 20 11.79 7.82 -2.94
N ARG A 21 12.43 6.67 -2.74
CA ARG A 21 11.78 5.49 -2.13
C ARG A 21 11.32 5.80 -0.71
N LYS A 22 12.17 6.39 0.12
CA LYS A 22 11.83 6.81 1.49
C LYS A 22 10.68 7.81 1.52
N ASP A 23 10.72 8.83 0.66
CA ASP A 23 9.66 9.84 0.56
C ASP A 23 8.33 9.21 0.13
N THR A 24 8.38 8.22 -0.77
CA THR A 24 7.19 7.47 -1.21
C THR A 24 6.59 6.69 -0.05
N ILE A 25 7.41 5.98 0.73
CA ILE A 25 6.96 5.22 1.90
C ILE A 25 6.36 6.16 2.95
N ALA A 26 7.01 7.29 3.24
CA ALA A 26 6.47 8.28 4.17
C ALA A 26 5.08 8.78 3.74
N ALA A 27 4.92 9.12 2.46
CA ALA A 27 3.63 9.56 1.93
C ALA A 27 2.55 8.46 1.94
N VAL A 28 2.94 7.20 1.79
CA VAL A 28 2.04 6.03 1.95
C VAL A 28 1.58 5.90 3.40
N LEU A 29 2.49 6.05 4.36
CA LEU A 29 2.18 5.95 5.79
C LEU A 29 1.30 7.11 6.27
N ASP A 30 1.55 8.32 5.80
CA ASP A 30 0.69 9.48 6.07
C ASP A 30 -0.73 9.26 5.52
N TYR A 31 -0.83 8.75 4.29
CA TYR A 31 -2.11 8.39 3.69
C TYR A 31 -2.84 7.31 4.48
N ALA A 32 -2.12 6.26 4.89
CA ALA A 32 -2.69 5.15 5.64
C ALA A 32 -3.20 5.61 7.01
N ARG A 33 -2.39 6.39 7.73
CA ARG A 33 -2.76 6.96 9.02
C ARG A 33 -3.99 7.86 8.91
N TYR A 34 -4.00 8.77 7.95
CA TYR A 34 -5.14 9.66 7.70
C TYR A 34 -6.42 8.87 7.39
N THR A 35 -6.33 7.91 6.46
CA THR A 35 -7.48 7.16 5.96
C THR A 35 -8.04 6.18 7.00
N MET A 36 -7.18 5.51 7.77
CA MET A 36 -7.57 4.42 8.66
C MET A 36 -7.86 4.84 10.10
N SER A 37 -7.39 6.03 10.53
CA SER A 37 -7.60 6.53 11.90
C SER A 37 -9.05 6.48 12.41
N PRO A 38 -10.10 6.71 11.58
CA PRO A 38 -11.49 6.63 12.07
C PRO A 38 -11.98 5.19 12.34
N PHE A 39 -11.28 4.19 11.81
CA PHE A 39 -11.77 2.80 11.74
C PHE A 39 -11.10 1.86 12.73
N VAL A 40 -9.98 2.25 13.35
CA VAL A 40 -9.25 1.46 14.35
C VAL A 40 -9.63 1.87 15.78
N TYR A 41 -9.26 1.05 16.76
CA TYR A 41 -9.68 1.24 18.16
C TYR A 41 -8.95 2.39 18.86
N ASP A 42 -7.64 2.43 18.69
CA ASP A 42 -6.73 3.33 19.39
C ASP A 42 -5.46 3.59 18.55
N ASN A 43 -4.55 4.40 19.10
CA ASN A 43 -3.29 4.75 18.44
C ASN A 43 -2.33 3.56 18.33
N GLU A 44 -2.44 2.56 19.19
CA GLU A 44 -1.57 1.37 19.14
C GLU A 44 -1.96 0.50 17.94
N GLU A 45 -3.26 0.23 17.76
CA GLU A 45 -3.78 -0.49 16.60
C GLU A 45 -3.53 0.29 15.29
N LEU A 46 -3.59 1.63 15.34
CA LEU A 46 -3.22 2.48 14.20
C LEU A 46 -1.72 2.37 13.84
N GLU A 47 -0.85 2.29 14.85
CA GLU A 47 0.59 2.13 14.62
C GLU A 47 0.92 0.74 14.09
N ASN A 48 0.29 -0.31 14.62
CA ASN A 48 0.41 -1.66 14.09
C ASN A 48 0.01 -1.68 12.61
N LEU A 49 -1.12 -1.07 12.24
CA LEU A 49 -1.52 -0.95 10.84
C LEU A 49 -0.47 -0.23 9.99
N CYS A 50 0.12 0.85 10.50
CA CYS A 50 1.17 1.58 9.79
C CYS A 50 2.45 0.73 9.64
N GLU A 51 2.77 -0.10 10.62
CA GLU A 51 3.90 -1.05 10.56
C GLU A 51 3.68 -2.10 9.48
N GLU A 52 2.50 -2.72 9.44
CA GLU A 52 2.14 -3.71 8.40
C GLU A 52 2.21 -3.09 6.98
N VAL A 53 1.70 -1.87 6.83
CA VAL A 53 1.79 -1.11 5.56
C VAL A 53 3.24 -0.76 5.23
N ARG A 54 4.08 -0.44 6.22
CA ARG A 54 5.51 -0.13 6.01
C ARG A 54 6.25 -1.36 5.51
N HIS A 55 6.10 -2.51 6.17
CA HIS A 55 6.72 -3.75 5.76
C HIS A 55 6.29 -4.16 4.35
N TRP A 56 4.99 -4.05 4.03
CA TRP A 56 4.53 -4.30 2.67
C TRP A 56 5.09 -3.29 1.66
N SER A 57 5.26 -2.03 2.05
CA SER A 57 5.89 -0.99 1.22
C SER A 57 7.39 -1.21 0.99
N GLU A 58 8.03 -2.06 1.78
CA GLU A 58 9.42 -2.47 1.61
C GLU A 58 9.53 -3.77 0.80
N GLU A 59 8.61 -4.71 1.01
CA GLU A 59 8.58 -6.02 0.37
C GLU A 59 7.15 -6.40 -0.06
N TYR A 60 6.88 -6.46 -1.37
CA TYR A 60 5.53 -6.70 -1.89
C TYR A 60 4.97 -8.10 -1.56
N THR A 61 5.85 -9.06 -1.25
CA THR A 61 5.49 -10.43 -0.82
C THR A 61 5.22 -10.54 0.68
N TYR A 62 5.41 -9.47 1.44
CA TYR A 62 5.11 -9.45 2.87
C TYR A 62 3.63 -9.77 3.13
N THR A 63 3.39 -10.68 4.08
CA THR A 63 2.05 -11.04 4.53
C THR A 63 1.76 -10.37 5.87
N PRO A 64 0.77 -9.47 5.93
CA PRO A 64 0.47 -8.73 7.14
C PRO A 64 -0.26 -9.57 8.19
N ILE A 65 -0.20 -9.10 9.43
CA ILE A 65 -1.00 -9.60 10.54
C ILE A 65 -2.38 -8.92 10.54
N PRO A 66 -3.46 -9.63 10.93
CA PRO A 66 -4.80 -9.04 10.98
C PRO A 66 -4.91 -7.81 11.91
N ILE A 67 -5.55 -6.76 11.41
CA ILE A 67 -5.86 -5.53 12.18
C ILE A 67 -7.33 -5.53 12.60
N ARG A 68 -7.59 -5.17 13.86
CA ARG A 68 -8.94 -5.08 14.40
C ARG A 68 -9.57 -3.74 14.07
N LEU A 69 -10.80 -3.79 13.55
CA LEU A 69 -11.57 -2.61 13.21
C LEU A 69 -12.63 -2.31 14.27
N LYS A 70 -12.69 -1.06 14.70
CA LYS A 70 -13.74 -0.52 15.58
C LYS A 70 -15.04 -0.26 14.82
N GLN A 71 -14.94 0.07 13.54
CA GLN A 71 -16.07 0.39 12.67
C GLN A 71 -16.06 -0.46 11.41
N ARG A 72 -17.23 -0.61 10.79
CA ARG A 72 -17.36 -1.39 9.56
C ARG A 72 -16.74 -0.64 8.39
N LEU A 73 -15.68 -1.20 7.81
CA LEU A 73 -15.20 -0.86 6.48
C LEU A 73 -15.88 -1.71 5.43
N THR A 74 -16.18 -1.14 4.27
CA THR A 74 -16.68 -1.93 3.14
C THR A 74 -15.52 -2.55 2.37
N THR A 75 -15.81 -3.62 1.64
CA THR A 75 -14.83 -4.24 0.73
C THR A 75 -14.44 -3.29 -0.41
N LEU A 76 -15.27 -2.31 -0.73
CA LEU A 76 -14.95 -1.25 -1.70
C LEU A 76 -13.91 -0.28 -1.11
N ASP A 77 -14.11 0.15 0.14
CA ASP A 77 -13.17 1.04 0.84
C ASP A 77 -11.78 0.39 0.94
N LEU A 78 -11.71 -0.89 1.32
CA LEU A 78 -10.44 -1.63 1.39
C LEU A 78 -9.77 -1.80 0.03
N ARG A 79 -10.54 -2.02 -1.04
CA ARG A 79 -10.02 -2.10 -2.40
C ARG A 79 -9.45 -0.77 -2.89
N HIS A 80 -10.10 0.35 -2.58
CA HIS A 80 -9.54 1.69 -2.85
C HIS A 80 -8.27 1.94 -2.05
N PHE A 81 -8.30 1.61 -0.75
CA PHE A 81 -7.20 1.81 0.16
C PHE A 81 -5.92 1.15 -0.35
N VAL A 82 -5.96 -0.16 -0.61
CA VAL A 82 -4.77 -0.89 -1.05
C VAL A 82 -4.27 -0.47 -2.41
N TRP A 83 -5.18 -0.11 -3.31
CA TRP A 83 -4.77 0.35 -4.63
C TRP A 83 -4.11 1.72 -4.59
N ASN A 84 -4.64 2.69 -3.83
CA ASN A 84 -3.99 4.00 -3.70
C ASN A 84 -2.56 3.88 -3.18
N ILE A 85 -2.29 2.89 -2.32
CA ILE A 85 -0.93 2.54 -1.88
C ILE A 85 -0.15 1.90 -3.03
N GLY A 86 -0.72 0.87 -3.66
CA GLY A 86 -0.11 0.14 -4.78
C GLY A 86 0.29 1.00 -5.97
N GLU A 87 -0.50 2.02 -6.36
CA GLU A 87 -0.13 2.95 -7.44
C GLU A 87 1.14 3.72 -7.11
N ARG A 88 1.28 4.17 -5.86
CA ARG A 88 2.45 4.93 -5.40
C ARG A 88 3.70 4.05 -5.38
N LEU A 89 3.53 2.77 -5.00
CA LEU A 89 4.63 1.81 -4.93
C LEU A 89 4.98 1.22 -6.30
N GLY A 90 4.02 1.17 -7.21
CA GLY A 90 4.16 0.88 -8.64
C GLY A 90 4.08 -0.61 -8.99
N THR A 91 3.23 -0.94 -9.97
CA THR A 91 3.03 -2.32 -10.47
C THR A 91 4.29 -2.99 -10.98
N LYS A 92 5.23 -2.22 -11.56
CA LYS A 92 6.53 -2.74 -12.03
C LYS A 92 7.42 -3.25 -10.88
N ASN A 93 7.10 -2.88 -9.64
CA ASN A 93 7.81 -3.29 -8.43
C ASN A 93 7.08 -4.42 -7.68
N GLY A 94 6.12 -5.11 -8.31
CA GLY A 94 5.39 -6.23 -7.72
C GLY A 94 4.02 -5.89 -7.11
N TYR A 95 3.71 -4.61 -6.93
CA TYR A 95 2.42 -4.12 -6.41
C TYR A 95 1.32 -4.15 -7.48
N ASN A 96 0.94 -5.35 -7.90
CA ASN A 96 -0.15 -5.61 -8.83
C ASN A 96 -1.43 -6.01 -8.09
N GLY A 97 -2.53 -6.25 -8.82
CA GLY A 97 -3.81 -6.60 -8.23
C GLY A 97 -3.80 -7.86 -7.36
N TYR A 98 -2.87 -8.80 -7.61
CA TYR A 98 -2.75 -10.03 -6.79
C TYR A 98 -2.10 -9.68 -5.46
N ALA A 99 -0.99 -8.94 -5.47
CA ALA A 99 -0.37 -8.44 -4.26
C ALA A 99 -1.34 -7.60 -3.41
N HIS A 100 -2.20 -6.79 -4.07
CA HIS A 100 -3.24 -6.03 -3.38
C HIS A 100 -4.25 -6.96 -2.69
N ALA A 101 -4.73 -7.98 -3.40
CA ALA A 101 -5.73 -8.92 -2.91
C ALA A 101 -5.20 -9.76 -1.73
N ASP A 102 -3.97 -10.24 -1.85
CA ASP A 102 -3.32 -11.04 -0.81
C ASP A 102 -3.12 -10.20 0.46
N PHE A 103 -2.63 -8.96 0.31
CA PHE A 103 -2.42 -8.04 1.42
C PHE A 103 -3.70 -7.74 2.20
N ILE A 104 -4.79 -7.30 1.53
CA ILE A 104 -6.03 -6.95 2.26
C ILE A 104 -6.78 -8.17 2.79
N ARG A 105 -6.64 -9.33 2.17
CA ARG A 105 -7.25 -10.57 2.68
C ARG A 105 -6.56 -11.04 3.95
N ALA A 106 -5.23 -10.91 4.02
CA ALA A 106 -4.48 -11.23 5.23
C ALA A 106 -4.72 -10.20 6.35
N MET A 107 -4.74 -8.90 6.02
CA MET A 107 -4.90 -7.84 7.02
C MET A 107 -6.33 -7.67 7.54
N PHE A 108 -7.34 -7.95 6.71
CA PHE A 108 -8.76 -7.78 7.05
C PHE A 108 -9.61 -9.02 6.69
N PRO A 109 -9.29 -10.20 7.26
CA PRO A 109 -9.92 -11.46 6.86
C PRO A 109 -11.44 -11.45 7.03
N ASP A 110 -11.96 -10.84 8.11
CA ASP A 110 -13.39 -10.78 8.38
C ASP A 110 -14.18 -9.95 7.36
N VAL A 111 -13.57 -8.89 6.83
CA VAL A 111 -14.19 -8.02 5.81
C VAL A 111 -14.14 -8.68 4.44
N MET A 112 -13.08 -9.45 4.17
CA MET A 112 -12.80 -10.03 2.86
C MET A 112 -13.28 -11.48 2.70
N LYS A 113 -13.81 -12.12 3.75
CA LYS A 113 -14.18 -13.55 3.77
C LYS A 113 -15.12 -14.01 2.67
N ASP A 114 -16.02 -13.14 2.21
CA ASP A 114 -17.06 -13.46 1.22
C ASP A 114 -16.70 -12.96 -0.20
N ILE A 115 -15.46 -12.47 -0.40
CA ILE A 115 -15.02 -11.88 -1.68
C ILE A 115 -14.03 -12.80 -2.40
N GLU A 116 -14.44 -13.23 -3.59
CA GLU A 116 -13.58 -13.98 -4.52
C GLU A 116 -12.37 -13.15 -4.96
N GLN A 117 -11.20 -13.79 -5.04
CA GLN A 117 -9.92 -13.14 -5.34
C GLN A 117 -9.91 -12.39 -6.67
N ASP A 118 -10.54 -12.93 -7.70
CA ASP A 118 -10.60 -12.32 -9.03
C ASP A 118 -11.40 -11.01 -9.03
N SER A 119 -12.37 -10.85 -8.13
CA SER A 119 -13.12 -9.61 -7.94
C SER A 119 -12.31 -8.51 -7.24
N ILE A 120 -11.17 -8.87 -6.62
CA ILE A 120 -10.24 -7.94 -5.98
C ILE A 120 -9.12 -7.58 -6.95
N HIS A 121 -8.52 -8.59 -7.60
CA HIS A 121 -7.45 -8.40 -8.57
C HIS A 121 -7.89 -7.51 -9.75
N ASN A 122 -9.08 -7.76 -10.31
CA ASN A 122 -9.57 -7.04 -11.49
C ASN A 122 -10.14 -5.66 -11.16
N PHE A 123 -10.08 -5.25 -9.90
CA PHE A 123 -10.67 -4.00 -9.47
C PHE A 123 -9.96 -2.81 -10.13
N LYS A 124 -10.70 -2.12 -11.01
CA LYS A 124 -10.33 -0.81 -11.55
C LYS A 124 -11.37 0.23 -11.10
N PHE A 125 -10.95 1.20 -10.32
CA PHE A 125 -11.62 2.34 -9.77
C PHE A 125 -11.70 3.29 -10.93
N GLN A 126 -12.91 3.36 -11.44
CA GLN A 126 -13.30 4.38 -12.36
C GLN A 126 -14.00 5.41 -11.48
N PRO A 127 -13.37 6.56 -11.15
CA PRO A 127 -14.12 7.64 -10.55
C PRO A 127 -15.27 7.93 -11.51
N ASN A 128 -16.51 7.75 -11.02
CA ASN A 128 -17.75 7.72 -11.79
C ASN A 128 -17.65 8.38 -13.17
N LYS A 129 -17.96 7.63 -14.24
CA LYS A 129 -18.62 8.25 -15.41
C LYS A 129 -19.93 8.84 -14.89
N VAL A 130 -19.87 10.06 -14.39
CA VAL A 130 -21.08 10.83 -14.08
C VAL A 130 -21.83 10.91 -15.40
N ALA A 131 -23.04 10.35 -15.42
CA ALA A 131 -23.91 10.34 -16.57
C ALA A 131 -24.00 11.76 -17.15
N SER A 132 -23.55 11.90 -18.40
CA SER A 132 -23.83 13.07 -19.26
C SER A 132 -25.22 12.97 -19.82
#